data_AF-A0A3D5K2J8-F1
#
_entry.id   AF-A0A3D5K2J8-F1
#
_cell.length_a   1.000
_cell.length_b   1.000
_cell.length_c   1.000
_cell.angle_alpha   90.00
_cell.angle_beta   90.00
_cell.angle_gamma   90.00
#
_symmetry.space_group_name_H-M   'P 1'
#
loop_
_entity.id
_entity.type
_entity.pdbx_description
1 polymer ?
#
loop_
_entity_poly.entity_id
_entity_poly.type
_entity_poly.pdbx_seq_one_letter_code
_entity_poly.pdbx_strand_id
1 'polypeptide(L)'
;LGTIAMGFGGSMTYGQTVGLTHDGPLRGDWAALSWGMLGLAIKGGVWISFCGLFLGIGLGGKRYRPFEMFLLMLGMLMAVVFGWWLFNTPHDPENQRLPFFYFSDHWHWEPGVELKHRPEIWGGLLTALVSGILYAALAKGDLLASNLALWGMLGGALGFPLGQALQASNAWNPGMYNESFIGFFTKYFNWWNMMETTFGAAMGAVLGLGLWLNRRRIGVSSEPDVSPLPGWLVGLLLAVHVMLIGLVEFSKIHWIDGVYDLGVMMGLIPLVLCVQGRWGPYMMLLPITLLPIAGKTLRALIDPALYSVTWLAYLILPMLLATTIAVWFARQAKPEGEHPLFVRCALLFCVWIFHYLNFAFFDFPWPWNDWGGRHPNALIFFISMLGITLMVFFYSPEKRRWQWNAWHGDKD
;
A
#
# COMPACT_ATOMS: atom_id res chain seq x y z
N LEU A 1 -4.03 8.35 -6.18
CA LEU A 1 -2.95 7.78 -7.01
C LEU A 1 -1.95 6.97 -6.18
N GLY A 2 -1.27 7.58 -5.19
CA GLY A 2 -0.33 6.87 -4.31
C GLY A 2 -0.91 5.60 -3.65
N THR A 3 -2.15 5.65 -3.13
CA THR A 3 -2.83 4.47 -2.56
C THR A 3 -2.97 3.31 -3.55
N ILE A 4 -3.29 3.58 -4.81
CA ILE A 4 -3.41 2.55 -5.85
C ILE A 4 -2.03 1.92 -6.10
N ALA A 5 -1.01 2.76 -6.24
CA ALA A 5 0.37 2.31 -6.49
C ALA A 5 1.00 1.59 -5.30
N MET A 6 0.55 1.86 -4.07
CA MET A 6 0.90 1.07 -2.89
C MET A 6 0.47 -0.40 -3.04
N GLY A 7 -0.60 -0.68 -3.79
CA GLY A 7 -1.01 -2.06 -4.07
C GLY A 7 -0.02 -2.85 -4.94
N PHE A 8 0.84 -2.19 -5.71
CA PHE A 8 1.71 -2.88 -6.68
C PHE A 8 2.71 -3.82 -6.03
N GLY A 9 3.24 -3.47 -4.84
CA GLY A 9 4.21 -4.31 -4.14
C GLY A 9 3.64 -5.60 -3.56
N GLY A 10 2.31 -5.74 -3.47
CA GLY A 10 1.66 -6.99 -3.04
C GLY A 10 1.97 -8.19 -3.94
N SER A 11 2.51 -7.95 -5.14
CA SER A 11 2.99 -8.97 -6.08
C SER A 11 4.37 -9.54 -5.75
N MET A 12 5.14 -8.93 -4.85
CA MET A 12 6.49 -9.39 -4.54
C MET A 12 6.48 -10.53 -3.53
N THR A 13 7.23 -11.59 -3.80
CA THR A 13 7.48 -12.72 -2.90
C THR A 13 8.46 -12.33 -1.78
N TYR A 14 8.02 -11.57 -0.79
CA TYR A 14 8.90 -11.13 0.30
C TYR A 14 8.99 -12.13 1.47
N GLY A 15 8.01 -13.03 1.64
CA GLY A 15 7.99 -13.96 2.77
C GLY A 15 9.21 -14.89 2.84
N GLN A 16 9.64 -15.43 1.69
CA GLN A 16 10.85 -16.27 1.60
C GLN A 16 12.13 -15.45 1.85
N THR A 17 12.17 -14.20 1.38
CA THR A 17 13.28 -13.28 1.69
C THR A 17 13.38 -12.97 3.16
N VAL A 18 12.24 -12.82 3.84
CA VAL A 18 12.18 -12.68 5.29
C VAL A 18 12.71 -13.96 5.97
N GLY A 19 12.33 -15.15 5.48
CA GLY A 19 12.83 -16.45 5.94
C GLY A 19 14.36 -16.53 6.04
N LEU A 20 15.07 -16.05 5.02
CA LEU A 20 16.54 -15.99 4.98
C LEU A 20 17.21 -15.30 6.18
N THR A 21 16.48 -14.45 6.89
CA THR A 21 17.01 -13.66 8.00
C THR A 21 16.70 -14.22 9.38
N HIS A 22 15.77 -15.18 9.51
CA HIS A 22 15.29 -15.60 10.84
C HIS A 22 14.85 -17.07 10.95
N ASP A 23 14.79 -17.82 9.85
CA ASP A 23 14.41 -19.23 9.89
C ASP A 23 15.42 -20.05 10.68
N GLY A 24 14.89 -21.07 11.39
CA GLY A 24 15.63 -21.86 12.35
C GLY A 24 17.00 -22.35 11.86
N PRO A 25 17.08 -22.98 10.66
CA PRO A 25 18.33 -23.48 10.08
C PRO A 25 19.36 -22.40 9.71
N LEU A 26 18.91 -21.17 9.47
CA LEU A 26 19.74 -20.06 8.97
C LEU A 26 20.25 -19.13 10.08
N ARG A 27 19.83 -19.36 11.33
CA ARG A 27 20.34 -18.61 12.47
C ARG A 27 21.82 -18.90 12.69
N GLY A 28 22.63 -17.85 12.72
CA GLY A 28 24.09 -17.92 12.75
C GLY A 28 24.75 -17.70 11.39
N ASP A 29 24.01 -17.81 10.29
CA ASP A 29 24.51 -17.51 8.95
C ASP A 29 24.36 -16.01 8.62
N TRP A 30 25.44 -15.26 8.88
CA TRP A 30 25.50 -13.83 8.62
C TRP A 30 25.43 -13.48 7.12
N ALA A 31 25.81 -14.41 6.24
CA ALA A 31 25.74 -14.20 4.79
C ALA A 31 24.28 -14.30 4.32
N ALA A 32 23.54 -15.33 4.77
CA ALA A 32 22.11 -15.46 4.51
C ALA A 32 21.32 -14.25 5.05
N LEU A 33 21.63 -13.82 6.29
CA LEU A 33 21.05 -12.61 6.88
C LEU A 33 21.30 -11.37 6.03
N SER A 34 22.55 -11.14 5.62
CA SER A 34 22.93 -9.96 4.82
C SER A 34 22.26 -9.99 3.44
N TRP A 35 22.16 -11.17 2.83
CA TRP A 35 21.50 -11.36 1.54
C TRP A 35 19.99 -11.11 1.62
N GLY A 36 19.34 -11.65 2.66
CA GLY A 36 17.93 -11.39 2.96
C GLY A 36 17.67 -9.90 3.19
N MET A 37 18.48 -9.22 4.01
CA MET A 37 18.35 -7.79 4.26
C MET A 37 18.52 -6.94 2.98
N LEU A 38 19.46 -7.31 2.11
CA LEU A 38 19.62 -6.65 0.80
C LEU A 38 18.39 -6.87 -0.09
N GLY A 39 17.87 -8.09 -0.15
CA GLY A 39 16.66 -8.43 -0.89
C GLY A 39 15.45 -7.62 -0.41
N LEU A 40 15.28 -7.49 0.91
CA LEU A 40 14.22 -6.66 1.51
C LEU A 40 14.42 -5.17 1.21
N ALA A 41 15.65 -4.67 1.23
CA ALA A 41 15.94 -3.29 0.87
C ALA A 41 15.54 -2.99 -0.58
N ILE A 42 15.87 -3.89 -1.52
CA ILE A 42 15.52 -3.75 -2.94
C ILE A 42 14.01 -3.85 -3.13
N LYS A 43 13.38 -4.92 -2.64
CA LYS A 43 11.93 -5.15 -2.77
C LYS A 43 11.13 -4.02 -2.13
N GLY A 44 11.48 -3.64 -0.89
CA GLY A 44 10.87 -2.53 -0.18
C GLY A 44 11.06 -1.20 -0.90
N GLY A 45 12.28 -0.90 -1.35
CA GLY A 45 12.59 0.32 -2.10
C GLY A 45 11.75 0.45 -3.37
N VAL A 46 11.69 -0.60 -4.20
CA VAL A 46 10.87 -0.61 -5.42
C VAL A 46 9.39 -0.41 -5.08
N TRP A 47 8.87 -1.14 -4.10
CA TRP A 47 7.47 -1.06 -3.69
C TRP A 47 7.08 0.38 -3.28
N ILE A 48 7.79 0.97 -2.32
CA ILE A 48 7.42 2.27 -1.78
C ILE A 48 7.71 3.40 -2.77
N SER A 49 8.70 3.22 -3.65
CA SER A 49 8.96 4.16 -4.73
C SER A 49 7.81 4.29 -5.73
N PHE A 50 7.00 3.24 -5.97
CA PHE A 50 5.76 3.37 -6.76
C PHE A 50 4.75 4.28 -6.07
N CYS A 51 4.52 4.06 -4.77
CA CYS A 51 3.66 4.94 -3.98
C CYS A 51 4.15 6.39 -4.07
N GLY A 52 5.45 6.62 -3.89
CA GLY A 52 6.06 7.95 -3.99
C GLY A 52 5.90 8.59 -5.36
N LEU A 53 6.20 7.86 -6.44
CA LEU A 53 6.03 8.33 -7.82
C LEU A 53 4.60 8.82 -8.07
N PHE A 54 3.61 7.97 -7.80
CA PHE A 54 2.22 8.29 -8.08
C PHE A 54 1.60 9.29 -7.09
N LEU A 55 2.11 9.36 -5.85
CA LEU A 55 1.79 10.44 -4.93
C LEU A 55 2.28 11.79 -5.48
N GLY A 56 3.51 11.84 -5.99
CA GLY A 56 4.07 13.05 -6.58
C GLY A 56 3.41 13.46 -7.89
N ILE A 57 3.03 12.50 -8.75
CA ILE A 57 2.19 12.75 -9.94
C ILE A 57 0.88 13.44 -9.53
N GLY A 58 0.25 12.99 -8.43
CA GLY A 58 -1.00 13.57 -7.94
C GLY A 58 -0.86 14.97 -7.32
N LEU A 59 0.30 15.29 -6.76
CA LEU A 59 0.53 16.54 -6.03
C LEU A 59 1.38 17.58 -6.80
N GLY A 60 2.06 17.18 -7.87
CA GLY A 60 3.13 17.95 -8.52
C GLY A 60 2.65 19.08 -9.43
N GLY A 61 1.33 19.28 -9.54
CA GLY A 61 0.73 20.30 -10.39
C GLY A 61 0.92 20.09 -11.90
N LYS A 62 1.51 18.97 -12.32
CA LYS A 62 1.62 18.58 -13.72
C LYS A 62 0.37 17.81 -14.15
N ARG A 63 -0.18 18.15 -15.32
CA ARG A 63 -1.36 17.45 -15.84
C ARG A 63 -0.94 16.20 -16.58
N TYR A 64 -1.46 15.05 -16.15
CA TYR A 64 -1.36 13.79 -16.88
C TYR A 64 -2.73 13.50 -17.50
N ARG A 65 -2.79 13.39 -18.84
CA ARG A 65 -4.06 13.10 -19.52
C ARG A 65 -4.43 11.61 -19.36
N PRO A 66 -5.70 11.19 -19.48
CA PRO A 66 -6.12 9.81 -19.28
C PRO A 66 -5.46 8.87 -20.29
N PHE A 67 -5.42 9.29 -21.56
CA PHE A 67 -4.74 8.53 -22.60
C PHE A 67 -3.22 8.49 -22.38
N GLU A 68 -2.64 9.58 -21.90
CA GLU A 68 -1.23 9.64 -21.52
C GLU A 68 -0.91 8.70 -20.34
N MET A 69 -1.75 8.71 -19.30
CA MET A 69 -1.65 7.80 -18.16
C MET A 69 -1.84 6.35 -18.58
N PHE A 70 -2.76 6.08 -19.51
CA PHE A 70 -2.94 4.75 -20.10
C PHE A 70 -1.67 4.28 -20.83
N LEU A 71 -1.08 5.12 -21.69
CA LEU A 71 0.16 4.80 -22.40
C LEU A 71 1.35 4.65 -21.44
N LEU A 72 1.43 5.48 -20.40
CA LEU A 72 2.44 5.35 -19.35
C LEU A 72 2.32 3.98 -18.66
N MET A 73 1.13 3.60 -18.22
CA MET A 73 0.88 2.31 -17.59
C MET A 73 1.16 1.13 -18.53
N LEU A 74 0.79 1.24 -19.81
CA LEU A 74 1.10 0.22 -20.82
C LEU A 74 2.61 0.09 -21.05
N GLY A 75 3.34 1.20 -21.14
CA GLY A 75 4.80 1.22 -21.24
C GLY A 75 5.46 0.59 -20.02
N MET A 76 4.96 0.90 -18.82
CA MET A 76 5.42 0.30 -17.57
C MET A 76 5.16 -1.22 -17.53
N LEU A 77 4.01 -1.69 -18.04
CA LEU A 77 3.72 -3.12 -18.15
C LEU A 77 4.69 -3.84 -19.11
N MET A 78 5.00 -3.25 -20.25
CA MET A 78 6.03 -3.80 -21.15
C MET A 78 7.42 -3.82 -20.48
N ALA A 79 7.73 -2.78 -19.71
CA ALA A 79 8.98 -2.73 -18.93
C ALA A 79 9.01 -3.79 -17.81
N VAL A 80 7.86 -4.17 -17.22
CA VAL A 80 7.79 -5.32 -16.30
C VAL A 80 8.24 -6.60 -17.00
N VAL A 81 7.70 -6.89 -18.18
CA VAL A 81 8.06 -8.11 -18.93
C VAL A 81 9.55 -8.12 -19.27
N PHE A 82 10.08 -6.99 -19.76
CA PHE A 82 11.50 -6.87 -20.09
C PHE A 82 12.40 -7.03 -18.86
N GLY A 83 12.09 -6.34 -17.76
CA GLY A 83 12.87 -6.44 -16.52
C GLY A 83 12.76 -7.81 -15.84
N TRP A 84 11.61 -8.45 -15.93
CA TRP A 84 11.39 -9.81 -15.44
C TRP A 84 12.28 -10.79 -16.21
N TRP A 85 12.28 -10.72 -17.54
CA TRP A 85 13.20 -11.48 -18.37
C TRP A 85 14.67 -11.20 -18.02
N LEU A 86 15.06 -9.93 -17.85
CA LEU A 86 16.47 -9.58 -17.62
C LEU A 86 17.02 -10.01 -16.25
N PHE A 87 16.26 -9.83 -15.18
CA PHE A 87 16.77 -9.97 -13.81
C PHE A 87 16.27 -11.21 -13.07
N ASN A 88 15.10 -11.73 -13.47
CA ASN A 88 14.41 -12.78 -12.74
C ASN A 88 14.22 -14.05 -13.59
N THR A 89 14.95 -14.18 -14.70
CA THR A 89 15.08 -15.44 -15.44
C THR A 89 16.56 -15.86 -15.54
N PRO A 90 16.86 -17.17 -15.68
CA PRO A 90 15.94 -18.30 -15.68
C PRO A 90 15.36 -18.58 -14.28
N HIS A 91 14.09 -18.95 -14.21
CA HIS A 91 13.49 -19.57 -13.02
C HIS A 91 13.07 -20.99 -13.39
N ASP A 92 13.98 -21.92 -13.18
CA ASP A 92 13.85 -23.33 -13.54
C ASP A 92 14.35 -24.20 -12.36
N PRO A 93 13.50 -24.34 -11.31
CA PRO A 93 13.85 -25.10 -10.12
C PRO A 93 14.12 -26.58 -10.38
N GLU A 94 13.52 -27.16 -11.44
CA GLU A 94 13.70 -28.58 -11.82
C GLU A 94 15.14 -28.88 -12.20
N ASN A 95 15.81 -27.95 -12.90
CA ASN A 95 17.22 -28.09 -13.28
C ASN A 95 18.18 -27.35 -12.34
N GLN A 96 17.73 -27.01 -11.13
CA GLN A 96 18.48 -26.22 -10.14
C GLN A 96 19.00 -24.88 -10.68
N ARG A 97 18.20 -24.19 -11.50
CA ARG A 97 18.55 -22.90 -12.10
C ARG A 97 17.65 -21.81 -11.58
N LEU A 98 18.23 -20.89 -10.81
CA LEU A 98 17.56 -19.70 -10.32
C LEU A 98 18.19 -18.45 -10.94
N PRO A 99 17.48 -17.32 -10.92
CA PRO A 99 18.04 -16.06 -11.39
C PRO A 99 19.32 -15.70 -10.64
N PHE A 100 20.22 -14.98 -11.31
CA PHE A 100 21.50 -14.60 -10.71
C PHE A 100 21.31 -13.81 -9.40
N PHE A 101 20.33 -12.91 -9.39
CA PHE A 101 19.89 -12.19 -8.19
C PHE A 101 18.56 -12.76 -7.71
N TYR A 102 18.62 -13.83 -6.92
CA TYR A 102 17.46 -14.47 -6.31
C TYR A 102 17.46 -14.25 -4.80
N PHE A 103 16.41 -13.62 -4.27
CA PHE A 103 16.30 -13.22 -2.87
C PHE A 103 15.32 -14.07 -2.05
N SER A 104 14.88 -15.21 -2.57
CA SER A 104 14.05 -16.18 -1.85
C SER A 104 14.88 -17.42 -1.47
N ASP A 105 14.25 -18.41 -0.84
CA ASP A 105 14.86 -19.66 -0.40
C ASP A 105 15.74 -20.28 -1.49
N HIS A 106 16.98 -20.63 -1.17
CA HIS A 106 17.96 -21.10 -2.15
C HIS A 106 18.70 -22.31 -1.60
N TRP A 107 19.01 -23.31 -2.45
CA TRP A 107 19.73 -24.53 -2.03
C TRP A 107 21.12 -24.27 -1.45
N HIS A 108 21.69 -23.09 -1.76
CA HIS A 108 22.95 -22.62 -1.18
C HIS A 108 22.86 -22.42 0.33
N TRP A 109 21.73 -21.91 0.82
CA TRP A 109 21.50 -21.63 2.23
C TRP A 109 21.03 -22.88 2.98
N GLU A 110 20.19 -23.71 2.33
CA GLU A 110 19.61 -24.91 2.93
C GLU A 110 19.85 -26.15 2.04
N PRO A 111 21.07 -26.72 2.06
CA PRO A 111 21.40 -27.86 1.22
C PRO A 111 20.64 -29.12 1.64
N GLY A 112 20.05 -29.82 0.67
CA GLY A 112 19.33 -31.09 0.90
C GLY A 112 17.89 -30.93 1.43
N VAL A 113 17.40 -29.70 1.56
CA VAL A 113 16.00 -29.42 1.93
C VAL A 113 15.16 -29.30 0.66
N GLU A 114 13.95 -29.88 0.68
CA GLU A 114 12.97 -29.69 -0.38
C GLU A 114 12.34 -28.29 -0.25
N LEU A 115 12.73 -27.38 -1.14
CA LEU A 115 12.31 -25.97 -1.12
C LEU A 115 11.25 -25.69 -2.20
N LYS A 116 10.18 -24.98 -1.82
CA LYS A 116 9.17 -24.49 -2.77
C LYS A 116 9.59 -23.14 -3.34
N HIS A 117 10.42 -23.17 -4.37
CA HIS A 117 10.87 -21.98 -5.09
C HIS A 117 9.70 -21.21 -5.71
N ARG A 118 9.65 -19.89 -5.49
CA ARG A 118 8.65 -19.02 -6.12
C ARG A 118 9.32 -18.09 -7.13
N PRO A 119 8.69 -17.82 -8.28
CA PRO A 119 9.16 -16.78 -9.19
C PRO A 119 9.23 -15.43 -8.48
N GLU A 120 10.27 -14.66 -8.77
CA GLU A 120 10.38 -13.28 -8.33
C GLU A 120 10.06 -12.31 -9.48
N ILE A 121 9.49 -11.15 -9.16
CA ILE A 121 9.14 -10.11 -10.14
C ILE A 121 9.79 -8.74 -9.84
N TRP A 122 10.65 -8.67 -8.81
CA TRP A 122 11.20 -7.40 -8.33
C TRP A 122 11.98 -6.64 -9.43
N GLY A 123 12.65 -7.35 -10.35
CA GLY A 123 13.42 -6.75 -11.44
C GLY A 123 12.52 -6.20 -12.54
N GLY A 124 11.41 -6.88 -12.83
CA GLY A 124 10.34 -6.35 -13.68
C GLY A 124 9.77 -5.05 -13.12
N LEU A 125 9.40 -5.07 -11.85
CA LEU A 125 8.86 -3.91 -11.14
C LEU A 125 9.87 -2.76 -11.05
N LEU A 126 11.15 -3.04 -10.81
CA LEU A 126 12.22 -2.03 -10.82
C LEU A 126 12.31 -1.34 -12.20
N THR A 127 12.26 -2.10 -13.27
CA THR A 127 12.40 -1.56 -14.63
C THR A 127 11.18 -0.72 -15.02
N ALA A 128 9.98 -1.17 -14.63
CA ALA A 128 8.75 -0.39 -14.75
C ALA A 128 8.83 0.92 -13.95
N LEU A 129 9.30 0.87 -12.71
CA LEU A 129 9.48 2.05 -11.88
C LEU A 129 10.46 3.05 -12.52
N VAL A 130 11.63 2.59 -12.97
CA VAL A 130 12.62 3.43 -13.65
C VAL A 130 12.00 4.10 -14.88
N SER A 131 11.24 3.35 -15.70
CA SER A 131 10.55 3.92 -16.86
C SER A 131 9.57 5.04 -16.46
N GLY A 132 8.82 4.87 -15.37
CA GLY A 132 7.89 5.87 -14.85
C GLY A 132 8.59 7.11 -14.30
N ILE A 133 9.70 6.93 -13.59
CA ILE A 133 10.55 8.04 -13.10
C ILE A 133 11.14 8.81 -14.28
N LEU A 134 11.70 8.13 -15.28
CA LEU A 134 12.26 8.77 -16.46
C LEU A 134 11.21 9.54 -17.24
N TYR A 135 10.00 8.99 -17.40
CA TYR A 135 8.89 9.68 -18.03
C TYR A 135 8.53 10.97 -17.25
N ALA A 136 8.33 10.85 -15.94
CA ALA A 136 8.00 11.99 -15.08
C ALA A 136 9.10 13.07 -15.12
N ALA A 137 10.37 12.68 -15.02
CA ALA A 137 11.50 13.61 -15.00
C ALA A 137 11.75 14.26 -16.36
N LEU A 138 11.83 13.46 -17.43
CA LEU A 138 12.33 13.90 -18.73
C LEU A 138 11.21 14.39 -19.65
N ALA A 139 10.09 13.67 -19.72
CA ALA A 139 8.98 14.04 -20.60
C ALA A 139 8.05 15.08 -19.95
N LYS A 140 7.84 15.01 -18.63
CA LYS A 140 6.93 15.93 -17.92
C LYS A 140 7.60 17.05 -17.15
N GLY A 141 8.90 16.93 -16.86
CA GLY A 141 9.58 17.85 -15.94
C GLY A 141 8.92 17.86 -14.55
N ASP A 142 8.32 16.74 -14.15
CA ASP A 142 7.66 16.57 -12.86
C ASP A 142 8.70 16.14 -11.81
N LEU A 143 9.36 17.15 -11.26
CA LEU A 143 10.38 16.97 -10.24
C LEU A 143 9.78 16.49 -8.91
N LEU A 144 8.49 16.75 -8.62
CA LEU A 144 7.89 16.23 -7.38
C LEU A 144 7.67 14.72 -7.47
N ALA A 145 7.11 14.24 -8.58
CA ALA A 145 6.97 12.80 -8.87
C ALA A 145 8.31 12.08 -8.77
N SER A 146 9.34 12.61 -9.43
CA SER A 146 10.68 12.01 -9.43
C SER A 146 11.31 12.00 -8.03
N ASN A 147 11.23 13.13 -7.31
CA ASN A 147 11.79 13.22 -5.96
C ASN A 147 11.07 12.30 -4.99
N LEU A 148 9.73 12.25 -5.02
CA LEU A 148 8.98 11.37 -4.13
C LEU A 148 9.18 9.89 -4.46
N ALA A 149 9.43 9.54 -5.71
CA ALA A 149 9.87 8.18 -6.04
C ALA A 149 11.18 7.85 -5.31
N LEU A 150 12.20 8.71 -5.38
CA LEU A 150 13.48 8.51 -4.67
C LEU A 150 13.33 8.49 -3.14
N TRP A 151 12.49 9.36 -2.57
CA TRP A 151 12.16 9.32 -1.14
C TRP A 151 11.41 8.05 -0.76
N GLY A 152 10.52 7.56 -1.63
CA GLY A 152 9.85 6.28 -1.47
C GLY A 152 10.85 5.11 -1.51
N MET A 153 11.80 5.14 -2.45
CA MET A 153 12.87 4.16 -2.54
C MET A 153 13.70 4.13 -1.26
N LEU A 154 14.10 5.29 -0.75
CA LEU A 154 14.81 5.39 0.52
C LEU A 154 13.96 4.87 1.69
N GLY A 155 12.68 5.26 1.76
CA GLY A 155 11.77 4.85 2.82
C GLY A 155 11.52 3.34 2.83
N GLY A 156 11.41 2.72 1.66
CA GLY A 156 11.28 1.27 1.52
C GLY A 156 12.58 0.53 1.82
N ALA A 157 13.70 1.02 1.28
CA ALA A 157 15.01 0.40 1.43
C ALA A 157 15.57 0.49 2.86
N LEU A 158 15.17 1.50 3.63
CA LEU A 158 15.47 1.59 5.06
C LEU A 158 14.40 0.89 5.90
N GLY A 159 13.12 1.12 5.58
CA GLY A 159 12.01 0.69 6.41
C GLY A 159 11.89 -0.83 6.51
N PHE A 160 12.02 -1.54 5.38
CA PHE A 160 11.85 -3.00 5.38
C PHE A 160 12.99 -3.69 6.17
N PRO A 161 14.28 -3.40 5.91
CA PRO A 161 15.36 -3.96 6.73
C PRO A 161 15.30 -3.52 8.20
N LEU A 162 14.85 -2.28 8.50
CA LEU A 162 14.69 -1.84 9.89
C LEU A 162 13.62 -2.65 10.63
N GLY A 163 12.47 -2.87 10.00
CA GLY A 163 11.45 -3.75 10.55
C GLY A 163 11.99 -5.18 10.72
N GLN A 164 12.65 -5.71 9.69
CA GLN A 164 13.16 -7.08 9.73
C GLN A 164 14.28 -7.26 10.76
N ALA A 165 15.09 -6.23 11.00
CA ALA A 165 16.13 -6.27 12.01
C ALA A 165 15.54 -6.56 13.40
N LEU A 166 14.34 -6.07 13.73
CA LEU A 166 13.67 -6.36 15.00
C LEU A 166 13.19 -7.82 15.09
N GLN A 167 12.65 -8.36 14.00
CA GLN A 167 12.21 -9.76 13.96
C GLN A 167 13.40 -10.73 14.00
N ALA A 168 14.43 -10.46 13.19
CA ALA A 168 15.64 -11.26 13.12
C ALA A 168 16.42 -11.19 14.44
N SER A 169 16.59 -10.01 15.04
CA SER A 169 17.31 -9.88 16.33
C SER A 169 16.66 -10.72 17.42
N ASN A 170 15.32 -10.74 17.50
CA ASN A 170 14.60 -11.57 18.46
C ASN A 170 14.74 -13.07 18.15
N ALA A 171 14.66 -13.46 16.88
CA ALA A 171 14.80 -14.86 16.48
C ALA A 171 16.21 -15.42 16.79
N TRP A 172 17.24 -14.58 16.62
CA TRP A 172 18.63 -14.93 16.89
C TRP A 172 19.00 -14.82 18.37
N ASN A 173 18.39 -13.88 19.09
CA ASN A 173 18.73 -13.55 20.48
C ASN A 173 17.47 -13.37 21.34
N PRO A 174 16.67 -14.43 21.59
CA PRO A 174 15.41 -14.29 22.33
C PRO A 174 15.59 -13.76 23.76
N GLY A 175 16.73 -14.07 24.41
CA GLY A 175 17.08 -13.54 25.73
C GLY A 175 17.25 -12.01 25.76
N MET A 176 17.69 -11.40 24.65
CA MET A 176 17.93 -9.95 24.55
C MET A 176 16.69 -9.13 24.88
N TYR A 177 15.51 -9.59 24.45
CA TYR A 177 14.25 -8.89 24.69
C TYR A 177 13.57 -9.41 25.96
N ASN A 178 13.48 -10.73 26.14
CA ASN A 178 12.76 -11.33 27.25
C ASN A 178 13.33 -10.98 28.62
N GLU A 179 14.65 -10.79 28.72
CA GLU A 179 15.36 -10.48 29.98
C GLU A 179 15.61 -8.98 30.16
N SER A 180 15.19 -8.14 29.20
CA SER A 180 15.38 -6.69 29.27
C SER A 180 14.30 -6.01 30.13
N PHE A 181 14.53 -4.72 30.44
CA PHE A 181 13.52 -3.90 31.14
C PHE A 181 12.21 -3.71 30.34
N ILE A 182 12.22 -3.96 29.02
CA ILE A 182 11.02 -3.97 28.16
C ILE A 182 10.42 -5.37 27.97
N GLY A 183 11.00 -6.40 28.60
CA GLY A 183 10.60 -7.81 28.50
C GLY A 183 9.12 -8.06 28.82
N PHE A 184 8.56 -7.28 29.76
CA PHE A 184 7.14 -7.32 30.09
C PHE A 184 6.23 -7.01 28.89
N PHE A 185 6.66 -6.13 27.98
CA PHE A 185 5.92 -5.78 26.77
C PHE A 185 6.28 -6.71 25.61
N THR A 186 7.57 -6.99 25.39
CA THR A 186 8.04 -7.74 24.22
C THR A 186 7.64 -9.21 24.26
N LYS A 187 7.37 -9.79 25.43
CA LYS A 187 6.86 -11.18 25.54
C LYS A 187 5.50 -11.38 24.84
N TYR A 188 4.75 -10.31 24.61
CA TYR A 188 3.47 -10.33 23.89
C TYR A 188 3.59 -9.94 22.42
N PHE A 189 4.80 -9.71 21.90
CA PHE A 189 4.97 -9.26 20.52
C PHE A 189 4.73 -10.42 19.57
N ASN A 190 3.81 -10.23 18.62
CA ASN A 190 3.89 -10.93 17.35
C ASN A 190 4.97 -10.23 16.49
N TRP A 191 6.14 -10.85 16.39
CA TRP A 191 7.31 -10.23 15.75
C TRP A 191 7.12 -9.97 14.25
N TRP A 192 6.32 -10.77 13.55
CA TRP A 192 5.94 -10.51 12.15
C TRP A 192 5.14 -9.22 12.03
N ASN A 193 4.06 -9.08 12.83
CA ASN A 193 3.24 -7.88 12.83
C ASN A 193 4.03 -6.64 13.27
N MET A 194 4.94 -6.79 14.23
CA MET A 194 5.82 -5.71 14.67
C MET A 194 6.82 -5.30 13.58
N MET A 195 7.35 -6.25 12.81
CA MET A 195 8.17 -5.97 11.63
C MET A 195 7.37 -5.17 10.59
N GLU A 196 6.17 -5.62 10.22
CA GLU A 196 5.33 -4.92 9.22
C GLU A 196 4.92 -3.53 9.71
N THR A 197 4.60 -3.39 10.99
CA THR A 197 4.24 -2.10 11.60
C THR A 197 5.43 -1.14 11.63
N THR A 198 6.62 -1.63 11.96
CA THR A 198 7.85 -0.83 11.97
C THR A 198 8.24 -0.41 10.55
N PHE A 199 8.15 -1.32 9.59
CA PHE A 199 8.33 -1.01 8.18
C PHE A 199 7.35 0.09 7.75
N GLY A 200 6.06 -0.06 8.05
CA GLY A 200 5.02 0.91 7.74
C GLY A 200 5.28 2.30 8.35
N ALA A 201 5.70 2.34 9.62
CA ALA A 201 6.04 3.57 10.32
C ALA A 201 7.26 4.27 9.69
N ALA A 202 8.33 3.51 9.42
CA ALA A 202 9.56 4.04 8.83
C ALA A 202 9.33 4.56 7.41
N MET A 203 8.63 3.78 6.55
CA MET A 203 8.33 4.21 5.19
C MET A 203 7.44 5.47 5.18
N GLY A 204 6.45 5.54 6.08
CA GLY A 204 5.55 6.69 6.20
C GLY A 204 6.28 7.95 6.67
N ALA A 205 7.19 7.81 7.64
CA ALA A 205 8.02 8.91 8.14
C ALA A 205 8.96 9.46 7.05
N VAL A 206 9.68 8.57 6.33
CA VAL A 206 10.60 8.99 5.26
C VAL A 206 9.87 9.62 4.09
N LEU A 207 8.76 9.03 3.64
CA LEU A 207 7.97 9.58 2.54
C LEU A 207 7.30 10.92 2.93
N GLY A 208 6.79 11.01 4.15
CA GLY A 208 6.23 12.24 4.71
C GLY A 208 7.28 13.36 4.84
N LEU A 209 8.49 13.03 5.30
CA LEU A 209 9.62 13.95 5.32
C LEU A 209 9.98 14.41 3.89
N GLY A 210 10.03 13.48 2.94
CA GLY A 210 10.30 13.77 1.54
C GLY A 210 9.28 14.73 0.93
N LEU A 211 7.99 14.53 1.21
CA LEU A 211 6.93 15.44 0.80
C LEU A 211 7.07 16.81 1.47
N TRP A 212 7.33 16.84 2.78
CA TRP A 212 7.52 18.10 3.49
C TRP A 212 8.71 18.91 2.96
N LEU A 213 9.84 18.27 2.68
CA LEU A 213 11.01 18.92 2.09
C LEU A 213 10.74 19.42 0.66
N ASN A 214 9.90 18.72 -0.09
CA ASN A 214 9.49 19.10 -1.45
C ASN A 214 8.19 19.92 -1.51
N ARG A 215 7.64 20.38 -0.39
CA ARG A 215 6.34 21.07 -0.31
C ARG A 215 6.16 22.27 -1.23
N ARG A 216 7.26 22.94 -1.60
CA ARG A 216 7.25 24.09 -2.55
C ARG A 216 6.93 23.68 -3.99
N ARG A 217 7.01 22.38 -4.31
CA ARG A 217 6.69 21.81 -5.62
C ARG A 217 5.26 21.29 -5.71
N ILE A 218 4.51 21.30 -4.59
CA ILE A 218 3.10 20.95 -4.60
C ILE A 218 2.34 22.07 -5.33
N GLY A 219 1.49 21.70 -6.27
CA GLY A 219 0.75 22.67 -7.07
C GLY A 219 -0.54 22.09 -7.65
N VAL A 220 -1.43 23.00 -8.05
CA VAL A 220 -2.60 22.70 -8.87
C VAL A 220 -2.24 23.10 -10.31
N SER A 221 -2.53 22.22 -11.25
CA SER A 221 -2.28 22.50 -12.67
C SER A 221 -3.09 23.70 -13.14
N SER A 222 -2.45 24.66 -13.80
CA SER A 222 -3.10 25.77 -14.50
C SER A 222 -3.58 25.40 -15.91
N GLU A 223 -3.20 24.22 -16.41
CA GLU A 223 -3.67 23.74 -17.72
C GLU A 223 -5.19 23.48 -17.68
N PRO A 224 -5.96 24.00 -18.67
CA PRO A 224 -7.39 23.81 -18.73
C PRO A 224 -7.76 22.34 -18.92
N ASP A 225 -8.94 21.96 -18.44
CA ASP A 225 -9.45 20.60 -18.61
C ASP A 225 -10.01 20.39 -20.03
N VAL A 226 -9.13 20.11 -20.98
CA VAL A 226 -9.48 20.17 -22.41
C VAL A 226 -10.22 18.93 -22.90
N SER A 227 -10.27 17.80 -22.16
CA SER A 227 -10.87 16.54 -22.65
C SER A 227 -11.18 15.52 -21.54
N PRO A 228 -12.19 15.74 -20.68
CA PRO A 228 -12.60 14.72 -19.71
C PRO A 228 -13.10 13.45 -20.41
N LEU A 229 -12.91 12.28 -19.77
CA LEU A 229 -13.44 11.02 -20.28
C LEU A 229 -14.98 11.09 -20.38
N PRO A 230 -15.60 10.56 -21.45
CA PRO A 230 -17.05 10.45 -21.54
C PRO A 230 -17.63 9.67 -20.36
N GLY A 231 -18.77 10.11 -19.83
CA GLY A 231 -19.38 9.48 -18.64
C GLY A 231 -19.70 7.99 -18.80
N TRP A 232 -20.10 7.56 -20.00
CA TRP A 232 -20.34 6.14 -20.29
C TRP A 232 -19.05 5.31 -20.19
N LEU A 233 -17.92 5.87 -20.62
CA LEU A 233 -16.62 5.20 -20.57
C LEU A 233 -16.12 5.13 -19.12
N VAL A 234 -16.32 6.19 -18.34
CA VAL A 234 -16.07 6.17 -16.88
C VAL A 234 -16.89 5.07 -16.20
N GLY A 235 -18.19 4.97 -16.51
CA GLY A 235 -19.07 3.93 -15.98
C GLY A 235 -18.61 2.52 -16.36
N LEU A 236 -18.24 2.32 -17.63
CA LEU A 236 -17.72 1.04 -18.13
C LEU A 236 -16.42 0.65 -17.41
N LEU A 237 -15.44 1.55 -17.34
CA LEU A 237 -14.15 1.30 -16.68
C LEU A 237 -14.33 1.00 -15.19
N LEU A 238 -15.22 1.72 -14.49
CA LEU A 238 -15.56 1.44 -13.09
C LEU A 238 -16.19 0.05 -12.94
N ALA A 239 -17.17 -0.29 -13.78
CA ALA A 239 -17.83 -1.60 -13.74
C ALA A 239 -16.83 -2.74 -13.98
N VAL A 240 -15.97 -2.61 -14.99
CA VAL A 240 -14.90 -3.58 -15.29
C VAL A 240 -13.95 -3.70 -14.11
N HIS A 241 -13.49 -2.58 -13.53
CA HIS A 241 -12.55 -2.63 -12.42
C HIS A 241 -13.14 -3.28 -11.16
N VAL A 242 -14.37 -2.93 -10.78
CA VAL A 242 -15.07 -3.53 -9.64
C VAL A 242 -15.30 -5.02 -9.87
N MET A 243 -15.69 -5.42 -11.08
CA MET A 243 -15.83 -6.83 -11.44
C MET A 243 -14.51 -7.57 -11.28
N LEU A 244 -13.41 -7.02 -11.82
CA LEU A 244 -12.10 -7.67 -11.73
C LEU A 244 -11.60 -7.77 -10.28
N ILE A 245 -11.77 -6.73 -9.45
CA ILE A 245 -11.48 -6.82 -8.00
C ILE A 245 -12.31 -7.93 -7.35
N GLY A 246 -13.61 -8.00 -7.65
CA GLY A 246 -14.48 -9.03 -7.11
C GLY A 246 -14.04 -10.44 -7.51
N LEU A 247 -13.59 -10.61 -8.76
CA LEU A 247 -13.08 -11.88 -9.26
C LEU A 247 -11.75 -12.25 -8.57
N VAL A 248 -10.79 -11.35 -8.49
CA VAL A 248 -9.48 -11.61 -7.85
C VAL A 248 -9.65 -11.95 -6.36
N GLU A 249 -10.52 -11.22 -5.65
CA GLU A 249 -10.61 -11.35 -4.19
C GLU A 249 -11.54 -12.50 -3.75
N PHE A 250 -12.55 -12.85 -4.56
CA PHE A 250 -13.60 -13.77 -4.13
C PHE A 250 -13.84 -14.95 -5.08
N SER A 251 -13.12 -15.06 -6.20
CA SER A 251 -13.15 -16.23 -7.09
C SER A 251 -11.88 -17.09 -6.94
N LYS A 252 -11.81 -18.21 -7.67
CA LYS A 252 -10.64 -19.11 -7.73
C LYS A 252 -10.10 -19.24 -9.16
N ILE A 253 -10.24 -18.17 -9.95
CA ILE A 253 -9.95 -18.22 -11.38
C ILE A 253 -8.46 -17.91 -11.60
N HIS A 254 -7.64 -18.95 -11.75
CA HIS A 254 -6.18 -18.84 -11.83
C HIS A 254 -5.63 -17.88 -12.89
N TRP A 255 -6.29 -17.73 -14.03
CA TRP A 255 -5.80 -16.82 -15.08
C TRP A 255 -5.95 -15.34 -14.67
N ILE A 256 -6.96 -15.02 -13.84
CA ILE A 256 -7.18 -13.67 -13.33
C ILE A 256 -6.10 -13.34 -12.31
N ASP A 257 -5.81 -14.29 -11.41
CA ASP A 257 -4.75 -14.16 -10.41
C ASP A 257 -3.40 -13.90 -11.08
N GLY A 258 -3.03 -14.69 -12.09
CA GLY A 258 -1.75 -14.51 -12.80
C GLY A 258 -1.59 -13.17 -13.52
N VAL A 259 -2.67 -12.56 -14.01
CA VAL A 259 -2.64 -11.22 -14.63
C VAL A 259 -2.52 -10.13 -13.56
N TYR A 260 -3.20 -10.29 -12.43
CA TYR A 260 -3.17 -9.35 -11.31
C TYR A 260 -1.88 -9.42 -10.50
N ASP A 261 -1.24 -10.58 -10.45
CA ASP A 261 0.06 -10.83 -9.83
C ASP A 261 1.21 -10.03 -10.48
N LEU A 262 1.00 -9.39 -11.63
CA LEU A 262 1.97 -8.43 -12.19
C LEU A 262 2.04 -7.11 -11.40
N GLY A 263 1.13 -6.87 -10.45
CA GLY A 263 1.10 -5.66 -9.61
C GLY A 263 0.66 -4.40 -10.35
N VAL A 264 1.47 -3.93 -11.30
CA VAL A 264 1.24 -2.73 -12.13
C VAL A 264 -0.08 -2.82 -12.90
N MET A 265 -0.50 -4.04 -13.28
CA MET A 265 -1.76 -4.28 -14.01
C MET A 265 -2.97 -3.82 -13.20
N MET A 266 -2.93 -3.95 -11.88
CA MET A 266 -3.98 -3.47 -10.98
C MET A 266 -4.20 -1.96 -11.09
N GLY A 267 -3.17 -1.21 -11.50
CA GLY A 267 -3.19 0.23 -11.63
C GLY A 267 -3.77 0.75 -12.95
N LEU A 268 -3.85 -0.08 -14.00
CA LEU A 268 -4.12 0.37 -15.37
C LEU A 268 -5.44 1.15 -15.48
N ILE A 269 -6.53 0.56 -15.00
CA ILE A 269 -7.85 1.21 -14.99
C ILE A 269 -7.95 2.30 -13.91
N PRO A 270 -7.63 2.03 -12.62
CA PRO A 270 -7.90 3.01 -11.57
C PRO A 270 -7.07 4.29 -11.70
N LEU A 271 -5.83 4.22 -12.18
CA LEU A 271 -5.01 5.41 -12.39
C LEU A 271 -5.56 6.29 -13.52
N VAL A 272 -6.01 5.69 -14.63
CA VAL A 272 -6.67 6.40 -15.75
C VAL A 272 -7.95 7.09 -15.28
N LEU A 273 -8.75 6.42 -14.44
CA LEU A 273 -9.97 6.98 -13.86
C LEU A 273 -9.67 8.15 -12.90
N CYS A 274 -8.54 8.12 -12.19
CA CYS A 274 -8.19 9.14 -11.20
C CYS A 274 -7.54 10.39 -11.78
N VAL A 275 -6.81 10.31 -12.91
CA VAL A 275 -6.10 11.48 -13.45
C VAL A 275 -7.01 12.54 -14.07
N GLN A 276 -8.24 12.18 -14.47
CA GLN A 276 -9.27 13.13 -14.91
C GLN A 276 -10.69 12.69 -14.52
N GLY A 277 -10.90 12.45 -13.24
CA GLY A 277 -12.20 12.02 -12.74
C GLY A 277 -12.84 13.07 -11.85
N ARG A 278 -14.03 13.55 -12.23
CA ARG A 278 -15.01 14.08 -11.25
C ARG A 278 -15.42 13.00 -10.24
N TRP A 279 -15.41 11.74 -10.66
CA TRP A 279 -15.91 10.60 -9.88
C TRP A 279 -14.79 9.64 -9.46
N GLY A 280 -13.80 9.43 -10.33
CA GLY A 280 -12.74 8.43 -10.14
C GLY A 280 -12.04 8.50 -8.79
N PRO A 281 -11.44 9.64 -8.39
CA PRO A 281 -10.76 9.78 -7.10
C PRO A 281 -11.66 9.44 -5.91
N TYR A 282 -12.92 9.91 -5.90
CA TYR A 282 -13.88 9.66 -4.83
C TYR A 282 -14.28 8.19 -4.72
N MET A 283 -14.63 7.57 -5.87
CA MET A 283 -15.05 6.17 -5.90
C MET A 283 -13.90 5.22 -5.60
N MET A 284 -12.70 5.53 -6.08
CA MET A 284 -11.49 4.75 -5.83
C MET A 284 -11.09 4.80 -4.36
N LEU A 285 -11.00 6.00 -3.78
CA LEU A 285 -10.55 6.18 -2.40
C LEU A 285 -11.50 5.55 -1.38
N LEU A 286 -12.81 5.64 -1.61
CA LEU A 286 -13.83 5.23 -0.65
C LEU A 286 -14.35 3.81 -0.96
N PRO A 287 -15.45 3.60 -1.72
CA PRO A 287 -16.07 2.27 -1.79
C PRO A 287 -15.18 1.22 -2.47
N ILE A 288 -14.39 1.56 -3.48
CA ILE A 288 -13.61 0.56 -4.23
C ILE A 288 -12.45 0.03 -3.41
N THR A 289 -11.69 0.90 -2.72
CA THR A 289 -10.60 0.45 -1.82
C THR A 289 -11.15 -0.26 -0.59
N LEU A 290 -12.37 0.07 -0.14
CA LEU A 290 -13.02 -0.58 1.00
C LEU A 290 -13.53 -2.00 0.68
N LEU A 291 -13.94 -2.26 -0.56
CA LEU A 291 -14.60 -3.50 -0.97
C LEU A 291 -13.85 -4.77 -0.56
N PRO A 292 -12.51 -4.91 -0.79
CA PRO A 292 -11.79 -6.13 -0.45
C PRO A 292 -11.83 -6.43 1.05
N ILE A 293 -11.54 -5.44 1.91
CA ILE A 293 -11.52 -5.68 3.36
C ILE A 293 -12.92 -5.93 3.89
N ALA A 294 -13.94 -5.18 3.45
CA ALA A 294 -15.33 -5.40 3.86
C ALA A 294 -15.82 -6.81 3.51
N GLY A 295 -15.55 -7.27 2.28
CA GLY A 295 -15.90 -8.62 1.85
C GLY A 295 -15.12 -9.72 2.57
N LYS A 296 -13.82 -9.51 2.83
CA LYS A 296 -12.98 -10.44 3.61
C LYS A 296 -13.45 -10.55 5.06
N THR A 297 -13.78 -9.42 5.70
CA THR A 297 -14.36 -9.38 7.05
C THR A 297 -15.68 -10.13 7.10
N LEU A 298 -16.60 -9.86 6.17
CA LEU A 298 -17.87 -10.59 6.09
C LEU A 298 -17.62 -12.10 5.93
N ARG A 299 -16.77 -12.51 4.99
CA ARG A 299 -16.49 -13.94 4.74
C ARG A 299 -15.90 -14.64 5.96
N ALA A 300 -15.06 -13.95 6.73
CA ALA A 300 -14.43 -14.50 7.92
C ALA A 300 -15.37 -14.59 9.13
N LEU A 301 -16.33 -13.67 9.25
CA LEU A 301 -17.16 -13.50 10.45
C LEU A 301 -18.64 -13.80 10.22
N ILE A 302 -19.01 -14.35 9.06
CA ILE A 302 -20.40 -14.68 8.76
C ILE A 302 -20.91 -15.73 9.73
N ASP A 303 -21.96 -15.37 10.47
CA ASP A 303 -22.65 -16.25 11.41
C ASP A 303 -24.04 -16.59 10.85
N PRO A 304 -24.35 -17.87 10.58
CA PRO A 304 -25.67 -18.29 10.12
C PRO A 304 -26.82 -17.86 11.05
N ALA A 305 -26.60 -17.79 12.36
CA ALA A 305 -27.62 -17.39 13.33
C ALA A 305 -27.88 -15.87 13.31
N LEU A 306 -26.88 -15.07 12.92
CA LEU A 306 -26.93 -13.62 12.86
C LEU A 306 -26.67 -13.10 11.44
N TYR A 307 -27.12 -13.86 10.42
CA TYR A 307 -26.79 -13.62 9.03
C TYR A 307 -27.07 -12.17 8.59
N SER A 308 -28.28 -11.67 8.83
CA SER A 308 -28.65 -10.30 8.48
C SER A 308 -27.79 -9.24 9.19
N VAL A 309 -27.40 -9.50 10.45
CA VAL A 309 -26.61 -8.56 11.26
C VAL A 309 -25.17 -8.51 10.75
N THR A 310 -24.56 -9.67 10.48
CA THR A 310 -23.18 -9.76 9.97
C THR A 310 -23.03 -9.12 8.58
N TRP A 311 -23.99 -9.37 7.67
CA TRP A 311 -24.06 -8.69 6.37
C TRP A 311 -24.22 -7.18 6.50
N LEU A 312 -25.13 -6.75 7.38
CA LEU A 312 -25.39 -5.33 7.59
C LEU A 312 -24.16 -4.61 8.15
N ALA A 313 -23.53 -5.18 9.18
CA ALA A 313 -22.44 -4.57 9.91
C ALA A 313 -21.12 -4.53 9.11
N TYR A 314 -20.77 -5.61 8.42
CA TYR A 314 -19.43 -5.73 7.80
C TYR A 314 -19.38 -5.36 6.32
N LEU A 315 -20.52 -5.38 5.61
CA LEU A 315 -20.54 -5.10 4.17
C LEU A 315 -21.51 -3.97 3.80
N ILE A 316 -22.80 -4.13 4.08
CA ILE A 316 -23.84 -3.22 3.54
C ILE A 316 -23.67 -1.81 4.09
N LEU A 317 -23.59 -1.64 5.42
CA LEU A 317 -23.50 -0.31 6.03
C LEU A 317 -22.17 0.40 5.70
N PRO A 318 -20.97 -0.24 5.82
CA PRO A 318 -19.72 0.40 5.41
C PRO A 318 -19.71 0.83 3.94
N MET A 319 -20.19 -0.03 3.03
CA MET A 319 -20.22 0.26 1.60
C MET A 319 -21.24 1.35 1.24
N LEU A 320 -22.42 1.33 1.87
CA LEU A 320 -23.44 2.37 1.68
C LEU A 320 -22.92 3.73 2.14
N LEU A 321 -22.27 3.80 3.31
CA LEU A 321 -21.70 5.03 3.83
C LEU A 321 -20.55 5.54 2.93
N ALA A 322 -19.62 4.67 2.54
CA ALA A 322 -18.52 5.01 1.62
C ALA A 322 -19.05 5.56 0.29
N THR A 323 -20.05 4.89 -0.29
CA THR A 323 -20.65 5.28 -1.57
C THR A 323 -21.41 6.60 -1.45
N THR A 324 -22.16 6.78 -0.36
CA THR A 324 -22.92 8.02 -0.12
C THR A 324 -21.97 9.22 0.02
N ILE A 325 -20.90 9.08 0.80
CA ILE A 325 -19.89 10.12 0.96
C ILE A 325 -19.21 10.42 -0.40
N ALA A 326 -18.80 9.38 -1.13
CA ALA A 326 -18.16 9.53 -2.43
C ALA A 326 -19.06 10.27 -3.43
N VAL A 327 -20.32 9.86 -3.55
CA VAL A 327 -21.28 10.46 -4.48
C VAL A 327 -21.62 11.89 -4.08
N TRP A 328 -21.80 12.16 -2.79
CA TRP A 328 -22.11 13.50 -2.29
C TRP A 328 -20.99 14.50 -2.62
N PHE A 329 -19.74 14.14 -2.32
CA PHE A 329 -18.59 15.00 -2.63
C PHE A 329 -18.30 15.10 -4.14
N ALA A 330 -18.42 14.00 -4.90
CA ALA A 330 -18.24 14.03 -6.36
C ALA A 330 -19.30 14.93 -7.05
N ARG A 331 -20.51 15.02 -6.49
CA ARG A 331 -21.54 15.95 -6.99
C ARG A 331 -21.21 17.40 -6.69
N GLN A 332 -20.59 17.68 -5.55
CA GLN A 332 -20.22 19.04 -5.14
C GLN A 332 -18.87 19.51 -5.67
N ALA A 333 -18.04 18.61 -6.19
CA ALA A 333 -16.76 18.95 -6.81
C ALA A 333 -16.96 20.02 -7.89
N LYS A 334 -16.32 21.18 -7.69
CA LYS A 334 -16.31 22.28 -8.66
C LYS A 334 -15.19 22.05 -9.68
N PRO A 335 -15.27 22.64 -10.88
CA PRO A 335 -14.18 22.57 -11.87
C PRO A 335 -12.82 23.07 -11.33
N GLU A 336 -12.84 24.02 -10.39
CA GLU A 336 -11.64 24.69 -9.85
C GLU A 336 -11.05 24.01 -8.60
N GLY A 337 -11.64 22.91 -8.11
CA GLY A 337 -11.06 22.18 -6.98
C GLY A 337 -12.01 21.27 -6.21
N GLU A 338 -11.41 20.46 -5.34
CA GLU A 338 -12.12 19.59 -4.40
C GLU A 338 -12.77 20.41 -3.28
N HIS A 339 -13.87 19.90 -2.72
CA HIS A 339 -14.52 20.51 -1.57
C HIS A 339 -13.58 20.50 -0.35
N PRO A 340 -13.36 21.62 0.38
CA PRO A 340 -12.38 21.71 1.48
C PRO A 340 -12.57 20.66 2.59
N LEU A 341 -13.83 20.29 2.86
CA LEU A 341 -14.17 19.26 3.84
C LEU A 341 -13.90 17.81 3.38
N PHE A 342 -13.71 17.55 2.08
CA PHE A 342 -13.61 16.18 1.56
C PHE A 342 -12.46 15.41 2.20
N VAL A 343 -11.25 15.98 2.18
CA VAL A 343 -10.06 15.32 2.72
C VAL A 343 -10.24 15.00 4.21
N ARG A 344 -10.83 15.92 4.99
CA ARG A 344 -11.07 15.71 6.42
C ARG A 344 -12.09 14.59 6.66
N CYS A 345 -13.24 14.65 5.96
CA CYS A 345 -14.29 13.65 6.09
C CYS A 345 -13.82 12.28 5.60
N ALA A 346 -13.12 12.21 4.47
CA ALA A 346 -12.57 10.97 3.93
C ALA A 346 -11.52 10.38 4.86
N LEU A 347 -10.60 11.20 5.41
CA LEU A 347 -9.59 10.72 6.34
C LEU A 347 -10.21 10.17 7.64
N LEU A 348 -11.19 10.88 8.20
CA LEU A 348 -11.91 10.42 9.40
C LEU A 348 -12.71 9.14 9.10
N PHE A 349 -13.42 9.09 7.98
CA PHE A 349 -14.16 7.90 7.55
C PHE A 349 -13.21 6.71 7.38
N CYS A 350 -12.14 6.87 6.60
CA CYS A 350 -11.18 5.81 6.32
C CYS A 350 -10.54 5.29 7.60
N VAL A 351 -10.05 6.17 8.49
CA VAL A 351 -9.36 5.72 9.70
C VAL A 351 -10.28 4.89 10.60
N TRP A 352 -11.53 5.31 10.79
CA TRP A 352 -12.48 4.60 11.64
C TRP A 352 -13.01 3.31 11.01
N ILE A 353 -13.38 3.34 9.72
CA ILE A 353 -13.94 2.15 9.05
C ILE A 353 -12.86 1.09 8.82
N PHE A 354 -11.67 1.46 8.37
CA PHE A 354 -10.59 0.50 8.22
C PHE A 354 -10.12 -0.01 9.59
N HIS A 355 -10.05 0.84 10.63
CA HIS A 355 -9.76 0.36 11.98
C HIS A 355 -10.83 -0.65 12.43
N TYR A 356 -12.13 -0.32 12.34
CA TYR A 356 -13.23 -1.22 12.69
C TYR A 356 -13.18 -2.57 11.97
N LEU A 357 -13.07 -2.57 10.64
CA LEU A 357 -13.08 -3.81 9.86
C LEU A 357 -11.84 -4.66 10.07
N ASN A 358 -10.66 -4.04 10.22
CA ASN A 358 -9.43 -4.77 10.55
C ASN A 358 -9.45 -5.26 12.00
N PHE A 359 -10.02 -4.50 12.94
CA PHE A 359 -10.22 -4.90 14.33
C PHE A 359 -11.07 -6.16 14.42
N ALA A 360 -12.16 -6.22 13.64
CA ALA A 360 -13.00 -7.40 13.54
C ALA A 360 -12.31 -8.56 12.80
N PHE A 361 -11.75 -8.31 11.60
CA PHE A 361 -11.16 -9.36 10.76
C PHE A 361 -9.97 -10.06 11.41
N PHE A 362 -9.08 -9.29 12.03
CA PHE A 362 -7.91 -9.81 12.73
C PHE A 362 -8.18 -10.13 14.19
N ASP A 363 -9.44 -10.11 14.65
CA ASP A 363 -9.83 -10.40 16.04
C ASP A 363 -8.88 -9.71 17.03
N PHE A 364 -8.74 -8.40 16.88
CA PHE A 364 -7.88 -7.62 17.74
C PHE A 364 -8.52 -7.52 19.13
N PRO A 365 -7.75 -7.74 20.21
CA PRO A 365 -8.29 -7.75 21.55
C PRO A 365 -8.39 -6.35 22.15
N TRP A 366 -9.35 -6.16 23.06
CA TRP A 366 -9.47 -4.92 23.82
C TRP A 366 -8.35 -4.79 24.87
N PRO A 367 -7.95 -3.57 25.26
CA PRO A 367 -6.83 -3.35 26.19
C PRO A 367 -7.01 -4.00 27.58
N TRP A 368 -8.25 -4.25 27.99
CA TRP A 368 -8.62 -4.85 29.28
C TRP A 368 -8.79 -6.38 29.24
N ASN A 369 -8.56 -7.02 28.09
CA ASN A 369 -8.54 -8.49 27.98
C ASN A 369 -7.16 -9.06 28.38
N ASP A 370 -7.08 -10.39 28.52
CA ASP A 370 -5.80 -11.07 28.78
C ASP A 370 -4.82 -10.90 27.61
N TRP A 371 -3.63 -10.37 27.92
CA TRP A 371 -2.64 -10.00 26.91
C TRP A 371 -2.05 -11.21 26.18
N GLY A 372 -1.89 -11.05 24.87
CA GLY A 372 -1.40 -12.04 23.92
C GLY A 372 -0.82 -11.37 22.67
N GLY A 373 -0.38 -12.17 21.69
CA GLY A 373 0.41 -11.75 20.52
C GLY A 373 -0.09 -10.53 19.73
N ARG A 374 -1.41 -10.27 19.73
CA ARG A 374 -2.05 -9.18 18.96
C ARG A 374 -2.25 -7.88 19.74
N HIS A 375 -2.12 -7.88 21.07
CA HIS A 375 -2.38 -6.69 21.91
C HIS A 375 -1.47 -5.50 21.58
N PRO A 376 -0.15 -5.68 21.39
CA PRO A 376 0.74 -4.55 21.08
C PRO A 376 0.33 -3.82 19.80
N ASN A 377 0.07 -4.55 18.71
CA ASN A 377 -0.38 -3.95 17.45
C ASN A 377 -1.76 -3.31 17.58
N ALA A 378 -2.70 -3.94 18.31
CA ALA A 378 -4.02 -3.35 18.57
C ALA A 378 -3.89 -1.97 19.22
N LEU A 379 -3.03 -1.83 20.24
CA LEU A 379 -2.77 -0.57 20.92
C LEU A 379 -2.10 0.45 20.00
N ILE A 380 -1.09 0.06 19.23
CA ILE A 380 -0.41 0.95 18.27
C ILE A 380 -1.40 1.50 17.25
N PHE A 381 -2.25 0.63 16.69
CA PHE A 381 -3.25 1.05 15.70
C PHE A 381 -4.35 1.90 16.32
N PHE A 382 -4.77 1.62 17.56
CA PHE A 382 -5.72 2.45 18.29
C PHE A 382 -5.16 3.85 18.57
N ILE A 383 -3.92 3.95 19.06
CA ILE A 383 -3.23 5.23 19.27
C ILE A 383 -3.08 6.00 17.95
N SER A 384 -2.73 5.32 16.86
CA SER A 384 -2.62 5.93 15.53
C SER A 384 -3.96 6.45 15.02
N MET A 385 -5.04 5.68 15.20
CA MET A 385 -6.40 6.09 14.86
C MET A 385 -6.83 7.34 15.64
N LEU A 386 -6.56 7.38 16.96
CA LEU A 386 -6.83 8.55 17.79
C LEU A 386 -5.98 9.74 17.36
N GLY A 387 -4.69 9.55 17.05
CA GLY A 387 -3.80 10.61 16.58
C GLY A 387 -4.28 11.26 15.28
N ILE A 388 -4.70 10.45 14.31
CA ILE A 388 -5.29 10.95 13.05
C ILE A 388 -6.62 11.66 13.33
N THR A 389 -7.45 11.11 14.20
CA THR A 389 -8.73 11.73 14.61
C THR A 389 -8.50 13.12 15.22
N LEU A 390 -7.55 13.23 16.16
CA LEU A 390 -7.16 14.50 16.77
C LEU A 390 -6.59 15.46 15.74
N MET A 391 -5.77 14.99 14.79
CA MET A 391 -5.27 15.83 13.70
C MET A 391 -6.41 16.42 12.86
N VAL A 392 -7.42 15.62 12.51
CA VAL A 392 -8.58 16.09 11.74
C VAL A 392 -9.36 17.19 12.47
N PHE A 393 -9.55 17.06 13.79
CA PHE A 393 -10.34 18.02 14.57
C PHE A 393 -9.57 19.27 15.01
N PHE A 394 -8.27 19.13 15.28
CA PHE A 394 -7.49 20.16 15.95
C PHE A 394 -6.39 20.77 15.10
N TYR A 395 -5.99 20.20 13.96
CA TYR A 395 -4.97 20.82 13.12
C TYR A 395 -5.61 21.76 12.08
N SER A 396 -5.13 23.01 12.00
CA SER A 396 -5.49 23.93 10.91
C SER A 396 -4.38 23.91 9.86
N PRO A 397 -4.60 23.35 8.66
CA PRO A 397 -3.61 23.37 7.59
C PRO A 397 -3.29 24.80 7.12
N GLU A 398 -4.31 25.66 7.03
CA GLU A 398 -4.19 27.05 6.58
C GLU A 398 -3.37 27.88 7.57
N LYS A 399 -3.72 27.82 8.86
CA LYS A 399 -3.05 28.60 9.91
C LYS A 399 -1.79 27.91 10.44
N ARG A 400 -1.52 26.68 10.00
CA ARG A 400 -0.40 25.81 10.44
C ARG A 400 -0.27 25.70 11.95
N ARG A 401 -1.39 25.65 12.67
CA ARG A 401 -1.44 25.63 14.14
C ARG A 401 -2.52 24.70 14.67
N TRP A 402 -2.32 24.21 15.89
CA TRP A 402 -3.31 23.43 16.62
C TRP A 402 -4.36 24.36 17.23
N GLN A 403 -5.61 24.22 16.81
CA GLN A 403 -6.78 24.91 17.34
C GLN A 403 -8.01 24.06 17.06
N TRP A 404 -9.01 24.08 17.93
CA TRP A 404 -10.28 23.40 17.66
C TRP A 404 -10.89 23.96 16.37
N ASN A 405 -11.02 23.11 15.34
CA ASN A 405 -11.55 23.45 14.02
C ASN A 405 -12.80 22.64 13.69
N ALA A 406 -13.53 22.12 14.70
CA ALA A 406 -14.76 21.38 14.42
C ALA A 406 -15.74 22.29 13.70
N TRP A 407 -15.84 22.05 12.39
CA TRP A 407 -16.74 22.71 11.45
C TRP A 407 -16.89 24.21 11.66
N HIS A 408 -15.86 24.98 11.29
CA HIS A 408 -16.18 26.29 10.72
C HIS A 408 -16.89 26.04 9.40
N GLY A 409 -18.23 26.11 9.43
CA GLY A 409 -18.97 26.32 8.20
C GLY A 409 -18.49 27.63 7.63
N ASP A 410 -18.05 27.62 6.37
CA ASP A 410 -17.89 28.84 5.58
C ASP A 410 -19.26 29.48 5.49
N LYS A 411 -19.58 30.32 6.49
CA LYS A 411 -20.45 31.46 6.31
C LYS A 411 -19.55 32.54 5.77
N ASP A 412 -19.41 32.56 4.45
CA ASP A 412 -19.31 33.77 3.61
C ASP A 412 -19.56 33.39 2.15
#